data_AF-A0A968JRX5-F1
#
_entry.id   AF-A0A968JRX5-F1
#
_cell.length_a   1.000
_cell.length_b   1.000
_cell.length_c   1.000
_cell.angle_alpha   90.00
_cell.angle_beta   90.00
_cell.angle_gamma   90.00
#
_symmetry.space_group_name_H-M   'P 1'
#
loop_
_entity.id
_entity.type
_entity.pdbx_description
1 polymer ?
#
loop_
_entity_poly.entity_id
_entity_poly.type
_entity_poly.pdbx_seq_one_letter_code
_entity_poly.pdbx_strand_id
1 'polypeptide(L)'
;MFKKLYFLIIFALVFSCKTGGDKSQTLDIEESEIYDGDLEISGETMQDIIQSVSSPVEMAALVKDIGVQFSNKYLAPTDRVDELTTNFRQAFNLGIFGADLGYLNMYSKTANVIEYISAIKKLADGIHVGQFFDFTTLKRLAENSQNLDSLMYLSVHSFNQMDQYLRDNNRTSLSALMVIGVWVEGLYLATQVVKEAPHPDLSERIGEQKIILEKLIIIVENFSKDKQFAVLLEELNKLAENL
;
A
#
# COMPACT_ATOMS: atom_id res chain seq x y z
N MET A 1 12.99 9.90 18.78
CA MET A 1 14.16 9.54 17.93
C MET A 1 14.10 8.09 17.41
N PHE A 2 13.50 7.14 18.14
CA PHE A 2 13.35 5.73 17.72
C PHE A 2 12.35 5.47 16.57
N LYS A 3 11.37 6.36 16.35
CA LYS A 3 10.34 6.22 15.30
C LYS A 3 10.84 6.29 13.84
N LYS A 4 12.06 6.82 13.60
CA LYS A 4 12.65 6.88 12.25
C LYS A 4 13.26 5.55 11.81
N LEU A 5 13.61 4.67 12.76
CA LEU A 5 14.35 3.45 12.46
C LEU A 5 13.42 2.36 11.89
N TYR A 6 12.23 2.19 12.47
CA TYR A 6 11.31 1.10 12.10
C TYR A 6 10.60 1.29 10.75
N PHE A 7 10.16 2.52 10.44
CA PHE A 7 9.53 2.79 9.14
C PHE A 7 10.51 2.63 7.97
N LEU A 8 11.78 2.99 8.21
CA LEU A 8 12.86 2.78 7.27
C LEU A 8 13.27 1.29 7.16
N ILE A 9 13.04 0.48 8.20
CA ILE A 9 13.29 -0.97 8.19
C ILE A 9 12.24 -1.70 7.35
N ILE A 10 10.95 -1.37 7.48
CA ILE A 10 9.90 -1.95 6.62
C ILE A 10 10.18 -1.62 5.15
N PHE A 11 10.58 -0.37 4.83
CA PHE A 11 10.96 0.03 3.47
C PHE A 11 12.28 -0.61 2.98
N ALA A 12 13.28 -0.79 3.87
CA ALA A 12 14.58 -1.38 3.52
C ALA A 12 14.56 -2.91 3.36
N LEU A 13 13.66 -3.62 4.04
CA LEU A 13 13.50 -5.08 3.91
C LEU A 13 12.89 -5.47 2.55
N VAL A 14 12.15 -4.55 1.91
CA VAL A 14 11.74 -4.66 0.49
C VAL A 14 12.89 -4.31 -0.48
N PHE A 15 14.12 -4.06 -0.03
CA PHE A 15 15.27 -3.90 -0.95
C PHE A 15 16.50 -4.70 -0.53
N SER A 16 16.44 -5.46 0.57
CA SER A 16 17.57 -6.23 1.05
C SER A 16 17.54 -7.66 0.52
N CYS A 17 17.96 -7.83 -0.73
CA CYS A 17 18.71 -9.02 -1.13
C CYS A 17 20.07 -8.57 -1.66
N LYS A 18 21.10 -9.09 -1.01
CA LYS A 18 22.51 -8.73 -1.19
C LYS A 18 23.00 -9.13 -2.57
N THR A 19 23.71 -8.22 -3.23
CA THR A 19 24.50 -8.42 -4.45
C THR A 19 25.60 -9.46 -4.25
N GLY A 20 25.81 -10.31 -5.27
CA GLY A 20 26.97 -11.18 -5.37
C GLY A 20 27.03 -11.93 -6.69
N GLY A 21 27.82 -11.42 -7.65
CA GLY A 21 28.44 -12.23 -8.71
C GLY A 21 27.80 -12.17 -10.08
N ASP A 22 28.50 -11.50 -10.98
CA ASP A 22 28.31 -11.47 -12.43
C ASP A 22 28.17 -12.88 -13.04
N LYS A 23 27.04 -13.13 -13.70
CA LYS A 23 26.89 -13.98 -14.91
C LYS A 23 25.47 -13.88 -15.43
N SER A 24 25.36 -13.49 -16.70
CA SER A 24 24.18 -13.66 -17.54
C SER A 24 23.57 -15.05 -17.34
N GLN A 25 22.47 -15.10 -16.61
CA GLN A 25 21.50 -16.19 -16.63
C GLN A 25 20.16 -15.52 -16.80
N THR A 26 19.47 -15.92 -17.87
CA THR A 26 18.03 -15.76 -18.04
C THR A 26 17.36 -16.01 -16.70
N LEU A 27 16.80 -14.94 -16.11
CA LEU A 27 16.00 -15.04 -14.90
C LEU A 27 14.75 -15.83 -15.29
N ASP A 28 14.79 -17.14 -15.03
CA ASP A 28 13.59 -17.92 -14.84
C ASP A 28 12.79 -17.17 -13.77
N ILE A 29 11.67 -16.59 -14.20
CA ILE A 29 10.69 -15.98 -13.31
C ILE A 29 10.13 -17.16 -12.52
N GLU A 30 10.73 -17.47 -11.37
CA GLU A 30 10.05 -18.25 -10.35
C GLU A 30 8.85 -17.41 -9.93
N GLU A 31 7.71 -17.71 -10.55
CA GLU A 31 6.39 -17.41 -10.03
C GLU A 31 6.35 -18.08 -8.66
N SER A 32 6.78 -17.34 -7.62
CA SER A 32 6.73 -17.85 -6.26
C SER A 32 5.25 -18.04 -5.96
N GLU A 33 4.77 -19.28 -5.96
CA GLU A 33 3.44 -19.63 -5.50
C GLU A 33 3.31 -19.08 -4.07
N ILE A 34 2.59 -17.97 -3.93
CA ILE A 34 2.31 -17.42 -2.62
C ILE A 34 1.28 -18.32 -1.98
N TYR A 35 1.63 -18.85 -0.81
CA TYR A 35 0.73 -19.64 0.01
C TYR A 35 -0.54 -18.84 0.32
N ASP A 36 -1.72 -19.37 -0.05
CA ASP A 36 -3.00 -18.64 0.06
C ASP A 36 -3.74 -18.81 1.41
N GLY A 37 -3.03 -19.25 2.44
CA GLY A 37 -3.59 -19.36 3.79
C GLY A 37 -4.26 -20.69 4.09
N ASP A 38 -4.47 -20.98 5.38
CA ASP A 38 -5.23 -22.18 5.83
C ASP A 38 -6.73 -21.88 5.98
N LEU A 39 -7.08 -20.62 6.23
CA LEU A 39 -8.45 -20.18 6.48
C LEU A 39 -8.95 -19.35 5.31
N GLU A 40 -10.17 -19.65 4.84
CA GLU A 40 -10.89 -18.73 3.98
C GLU A 40 -11.22 -17.46 4.77
N ILE A 41 -10.54 -16.36 4.45
CA ILE A 41 -10.91 -15.04 4.96
C ILE A 41 -12.21 -14.68 4.24
N SER A 42 -13.32 -14.57 4.99
CA SER A 42 -14.61 -14.25 4.37
C SER A 42 -14.52 -12.92 3.62
N GLY A 43 -15.19 -12.84 2.47
CA GLY A 43 -15.29 -11.59 1.71
C GLY A 43 -15.84 -10.44 2.57
N GLU A 44 -16.73 -10.74 3.52
CA GLU A 44 -17.23 -9.80 4.53
C GLU A 44 -16.13 -9.28 5.46
N THR A 45 -15.20 -10.10 5.92
CA THR A 45 -14.08 -9.66 6.78
C THR A 45 -13.13 -8.71 6.04
N MET A 46 -12.83 -9.03 4.77
CA MET A 46 -12.03 -8.16 3.91
C MET A 46 -12.78 -6.86 3.62
N GLN A 47 -14.07 -6.96 3.31
CA GLN A 47 -14.94 -5.82 3.04
C GLN A 47 -15.11 -4.93 4.27
N ASP A 48 -15.22 -5.48 5.48
CA ASP A 48 -15.31 -4.72 6.74
C ASP A 48 -14.03 -3.95 7.04
N ILE A 49 -12.87 -4.46 6.62
CA ILE A 49 -11.60 -3.74 6.73
C ILE A 49 -11.53 -2.64 5.65
N ILE A 50 -11.92 -2.96 4.42
CA ILE A 50 -12.07 -1.99 3.33
C ILE A 50 -13.20 -0.98 3.61
N GLN A 51 -14.16 -1.26 4.48
CA GLN A 51 -15.26 -0.36 4.84
C GLN A 51 -15.01 0.36 6.16
N SER A 52 -14.11 -0.15 7.01
CA SER A 52 -13.50 0.64 8.09
C SER A 52 -12.66 1.83 7.55
N VAL A 53 -12.62 1.99 6.22
CA VAL A 53 -12.17 3.13 5.41
C VAL A 53 -13.03 4.40 5.57
N SER A 54 -13.89 4.49 6.58
CA SER A 54 -14.32 5.81 7.08
C SER A 54 -13.09 6.66 7.49
N SER A 55 -12.00 6.00 7.90
CA SER A 55 -10.78 6.64 8.37
C SER A 55 -9.93 7.34 7.30
N PRO A 56 -9.63 6.81 6.09
CA PRO A 56 -8.78 7.47 5.11
C PRO A 56 -9.28 8.81 4.56
N VAL A 57 -10.60 8.98 4.36
CA VAL A 57 -11.17 10.27 3.90
C VAL A 57 -11.06 11.31 5.00
N GLU A 58 -11.48 10.96 6.23
CA GLU A 58 -11.32 11.83 7.39
C GLU A 58 -9.85 12.13 7.65
N MET A 59 -8.98 11.15 7.42
CA MET A 59 -7.55 11.29 7.62
C MET A 59 -6.94 12.27 6.62
N ALA A 60 -7.30 12.12 5.34
CA ALA A 60 -6.89 13.01 4.28
C ALA A 60 -7.44 14.44 4.49
N ALA A 61 -8.70 14.57 4.90
CA ALA A 61 -9.30 15.86 5.24
C ALA A 61 -8.53 16.55 6.39
N LEU A 62 -8.25 15.82 7.47
CA LEU A 62 -7.51 16.34 8.61
C LEU A 62 -6.08 16.75 8.23
N VAL A 63 -5.37 15.93 7.42
CA VAL A 63 -4.03 16.27 6.91
C VAL A 63 -4.06 17.56 6.08
N LYS A 64 -5.08 17.71 5.22
CA LYS A 64 -5.26 18.92 4.41
C LYS A 64 -5.56 20.15 5.25
N ASP A 65 -6.40 20.02 6.27
CA ASP A 65 -6.81 21.12 7.15
C ASP A 65 -5.67 21.66 8.02
N ILE A 66 -4.72 20.80 8.41
CA ILE A 66 -3.51 21.20 9.16
C ILE A 66 -2.61 22.13 8.32
N GLY A 67 -2.72 22.09 6.99
CA GLY A 67 -2.03 23.03 6.10
C GLY A 67 -0.53 22.78 5.96
N VAL A 68 -0.04 21.57 6.30
CA VAL A 68 1.35 21.16 6.02
C VAL A 68 1.60 21.19 4.52
N GLN A 69 2.74 21.73 4.10
CA GLN A 69 3.07 21.80 2.68
C GLN A 69 3.38 20.42 2.11
N PHE A 70 3.07 20.25 0.83
CA PHE A 70 3.47 19.06 0.09
C PHE A 70 4.98 18.82 0.14
N SER A 71 5.39 17.56 0.32
CA SER A 71 6.78 17.15 0.26
C SER A 71 6.96 15.89 -0.60
N ASN A 72 7.74 16.02 -1.68
CA ASN A 72 8.20 14.88 -2.48
C ASN A 72 9.04 13.87 -1.68
N LYS A 73 9.53 14.22 -0.49
CA LYS A 73 10.33 13.31 0.35
C LYS A 73 9.49 12.27 1.08
N TYR A 74 8.17 12.46 1.10
CA TYR A 74 7.24 11.53 1.73
C TYR A 74 6.73 10.47 0.75
N LEU A 75 7.02 10.65 -0.53
CA LEU A 75 6.61 9.76 -1.60
C LEU A 75 7.55 8.56 -1.72
N ALA A 76 7.01 7.36 -1.88
CA ALA A 76 7.80 6.16 -2.16
C ALA A 76 8.39 6.21 -3.58
N PRO A 77 9.72 6.12 -3.75
CA PRO A 77 10.34 6.27 -5.06
C PRO A 77 9.90 5.17 -6.04
N THR A 78 9.58 5.58 -7.27
CA THR A 78 9.13 4.70 -8.36
C THR A 78 10.26 4.25 -9.28
N ASP A 79 11.48 4.77 -9.09
CA ASP A 79 12.67 4.52 -9.91
C ASP A 79 13.10 3.04 -9.97
N ARG A 80 12.82 2.28 -8.90
CA ARG A 80 13.17 0.86 -8.77
C ARG A 80 11.97 -0.07 -8.92
N VAL A 81 10.90 0.38 -9.59
CA VAL A 81 9.72 -0.47 -9.86
C VAL A 81 10.08 -1.74 -10.64
N ASP A 82 11.11 -1.69 -11.49
CA ASP A 82 11.68 -2.85 -12.20
C ASP A 82 12.26 -3.93 -11.29
N GLU A 83 12.72 -3.55 -10.09
CA GLU A 83 13.31 -4.47 -9.12
C GLU A 83 12.24 -5.21 -8.30
N LEU A 84 10.97 -4.79 -8.40
CA LEU A 84 9.84 -5.41 -7.72
C LEU A 84 9.36 -6.64 -8.50
N THR A 85 10.14 -7.72 -8.44
CA THR A 85 9.96 -8.90 -9.30
C THR A 85 9.04 -9.97 -8.73
N THR A 86 8.82 -10.02 -7.41
CA THR A 86 7.94 -11.03 -6.80
C THR A 86 6.51 -10.53 -6.68
N ASN A 87 5.54 -11.44 -6.81
CA ASN A 87 4.12 -11.16 -6.61
C ASN A 87 3.84 -10.44 -5.27
N PHE A 88 4.57 -10.82 -4.20
CA PHE A 88 4.47 -10.20 -2.88
C PHE A 88 4.85 -8.71 -2.95
N ARG A 89 6.02 -8.42 -3.53
CA ARG A 89 6.56 -7.06 -3.66
C ARG A 89 5.67 -6.21 -4.55
N GLN A 90 5.14 -6.79 -5.62
CA GLN A 90 4.28 -6.09 -6.56
C GLN A 90 2.95 -5.71 -5.92
N ALA A 91 2.25 -6.64 -5.27
CA ALA A 91 0.98 -6.35 -4.60
C ALA A 91 1.14 -5.35 -3.46
N PHE A 92 2.16 -5.51 -2.62
CA PHE A 92 2.42 -4.59 -1.52
C PHE A 92 2.71 -3.16 -2.00
N ASN A 93 3.59 -3.01 -3.00
CA ASN A 93 3.92 -1.69 -3.55
C ASN A 93 2.81 -1.10 -4.42
N LEU A 94 1.94 -1.91 -5.01
CA LEU A 94 0.75 -1.42 -5.69
C LEU A 94 -0.15 -0.66 -4.71
N GLY A 95 -0.28 -1.17 -3.48
CA GLY A 95 -0.98 -0.48 -2.40
C GLY A 95 -0.30 0.84 -2.00
N ILE A 96 1.03 0.81 -1.79
CA ILE A 96 1.83 2.01 -1.47
C ILE A 96 1.65 3.09 -2.53
N PHE A 97 1.85 2.75 -3.81
CA PHE A 97 1.74 3.72 -4.90
C PHE A 97 0.31 4.24 -5.10
N GLY A 98 -0.71 3.44 -4.73
CA GLY A 98 -2.09 3.91 -4.67
C GLY A 98 -2.30 5.01 -3.62
N ALA A 99 -1.73 4.85 -2.42
CA ALA A 99 -1.79 5.86 -1.36
C ALA A 99 -1.02 7.14 -1.75
N ASP A 100 0.17 7.00 -2.34
CA ASP A 100 0.97 8.12 -2.86
C ASP A 100 0.25 8.90 -3.95
N LEU A 101 -0.46 8.21 -4.85
CA LEU A 101 -1.29 8.86 -5.87
C LEU A 101 -2.41 9.70 -5.22
N GLY A 102 -3.01 9.20 -4.15
CA GLY A 102 -3.96 9.95 -3.33
C GLY A 102 -3.33 11.21 -2.71
N TYR A 103 -2.13 11.08 -2.14
CA TYR A 103 -1.38 12.21 -1.57
C TYR A 103 -1.05 13.28 -2.64
N LEU A 104 -0.56 12.86 -3.81
CA LEU A 104 -0.31 13.75 -4.95
C LEU A 104 -1.58 14.50 -5.37
N ASN A 105 -2.71 13.80 -5.50
CA ASN A 105 -3.97 14.40 -5.91
C ASN A 105 -4.50 15.39 -4.86
N MET A 106 -4.44 15.04 -3.57
CA MET A 106 -4.86 15.89 -2.45
C MET A 106 -4.12 17.24 -2.42
N TYR A 107 -2.83 17.24 -2.79
CA TYR A 107 -1.98 18.43 -2.87
C TYR A 107 -1.89 19.08 -4.25
N SER A 108 -2.71 18.63 -5.20
CA SER A 108 -2.74 19.14 -6.59
C SER A 108 -1.37 19.05 -7.27
N LYS A 109 -0.59 18.00 -6.99
CA LYS A 109 0.74 17.80 -7.57
C LYS A 109 0.67 16.85 -8.77
N THR A 110 0.66 17.44 -9.96
CA THR A 110 0.50 16.71 -11.21
C THR A 110 1.82 16.22 -11.81
N ALA A 111 2.96 16.80 -11.41
CA ALA A 111 4.27 16.52 -12.01
C ALA A 111 4.68 15.04 -11.91
N ASN A 112 4.32 14.36 -10.80
CA ASN A 112 4.69 12.97 -10.56
C ASN A 112 3.57 11.97 -10.87
N VAL A 113 2.34 12.43 -11.16
CA VAL A 113 1.18 11.55 -11.37
C VAL A 113 1.44 10.51 -12.48
N ILE A 114 2.09 10.92 -13.58
CA ILE A 114 2.37 10.03 -14.71
C ILE A 114 3.32 8.90 -14.32
N GLU A 115 4.35 9.21 -13.53
CA GLU A 115 5.33 8.23 -13.05
C GLU A 115 4.66 7.20 -12.14
N TYR A 116 3.80 7.65 -11.22
CA TYR A 116 3.04 6.78 -10.33
C TYR A 116 2.02 5.92 -11.07
N ILE A 117 1.24 6.48 -11.99
CA ILE A 117 0.29 5.70 -12.81
C ILE A 117 1.03 4.65 -13.64
N SER A 118 2.20 4.97 -14.17
CA SER A 118 3.02 4.03 -14.94
C SER A 118 3.56 2.90 -14.05
N ALA A 119 4.01 3.23 -12.84
CA ALA A 119 4.46 2.24 -11.86
C ALA A 119 3.30 1.33 -11.40
N ILE A 120 2.13 1.89 -11.05
CA ILE A 120 0.92 1.13 -10.69
C ILE A 120 0.55 0.18 -11.83
N LYS A 121 0.51 0.67 -13.07
CA LYS A 121 0.21 -0.18 -14.23
C LYS A 121 1.17 -1.36 -14.33
N LYS A 122 2.46 -1.11 -14.20
CA LYS A 122 3.48 -2.15 -14.27
C LYS A 122 3.31 -3.22 -13.18
N LEU A 123 3.06 -2.80 -11.94
CA LEU A 123 2.82 -3.73 -10.84
C LEU A 123 1.52 -4.53 -11.04
N ALA A 124 0.46 -3.87 -11.50
CA ALA A 124 -0.83 -4.50 -11.78
C ALA A 124 -0.73 -5.54 -12.90
N ASP A 125 -0.02 -5.22 -13.98
CA ASP A 125 0.25 -6.15 -15.08
C ASP A 125 1.10 -7.33 -14.59
N GLY A 126 2.09 -7.08 -13.72
CA GLY A 126 2.97 -8.08 -13.13
C GLY A 126 2.24 -9.16 -12.32
N ILE A 127 1.18 -8.77 -11.59
CA ILE A 127 0.32 -9.71 -10.85
C ILE A 127 -0.97 -10.09 -11.60
N HIS A 128 -1.08 -9.76 -12.88
CA HIS A 128 -2.21 -10.11 -13.76
C HIS A 128 -3.57 -9.55 -13.32
N VAL A 129 -3.58 -8.30 -12.82
CA VAL A 129 -4.80 -7.57 -12.42
C VAL A 129 -4.98 -6.25 -13.18
N GLY A 130 -4.10 -5.93 -14.13
CA GLY A 130 -4.15 -4.69 -14.92
C GLY A 130 -5.47 -4.44 -15.64
N GLN A 131 -6.19 -5.50 -16.04
CA GLN A 131 -7.49 -5.43 -16.72
C GLN A 131 -8.61 -4.78 -15.90
N PHE A 132 -8.46 -4.70 -14.57
CA PHE A 132 -9.46 -4.10 -13.69
C PHE A 132 -9.28 -2.59 -13.52
N PHE A 133 -8.22 -2.02 -14.10
CA PHE A 133 -7.95 -0.59 -14.06
C PHE A 133 -8.28 0.09 -15.40
N ASP A 134 -9.05 1.17 -15.34
CA ASP A 134 -9.10 2.14 -16.43
C ASP A 134 -7.98 3.18 -16.25
N PHE A 135 -6.77 2.83 -16.69
CA PHE A 135 -5.60 3.71 -16.59
C PHE A 135 -5.76 5.04 -17.35
N THR A 136 -6.59 5.07 -18.39
CA THR A 136 -6.86 6.29 -19.15
C THR A 136 -7.66 7.27 -18.30
N THR A 137 -8.74 6.77 -17.69
CA THR A 137 -9.57 7.57 -16.79
C THR A 137 -8.81 7.92 -15.52
N LEU A 138 -8.07 6.99 -14.91
CA LEU A 138 -7.25 7.26 -13.72
C LEU A 138 -6.26 8.39 -13.95
N LYS A 139 -5.52 8.35 -15.06
CA LYS A 139 -4.58 9.43 -15.41
C LYS A 139 -5.28 10.79 -15.50
N ARG A 140 -6.39 10.85 -16.25
CA ARG A 140 -7.18 12.08 -16.43
C ARG A 140 -7.71 12.63 -15.11
N LEU A 141 -8.19 11.75 -14.22
CA LEU A 141 -8.71 12.15 -12.92
C LEU A 141 -7.58 12.60 -11.97
N ALA A 142 -6.46 11.88 -11.94
CA ALA A 142 -5.35 12.17 -11.04
C ALA A 142 -4.63 13.49 -11.39
N GLU A 143 -4.64 13.91 -12.65
CA GLU A 143 -4.11 15.21 -13.11
C GLU A 143 -4.96 16.41 -12.65
N ASN A 144 -6.12 16.21 -12.02
CA ASN A 144 -6.98 17.27 -11.50
C ASN A 144 -7.47 16.98 -10.08
N SER A 145 -7.05 17.82 -9.12
CA SER A 145 -7.37 17.65 -7.70
C SER A 145 -8.84 17.87 -7.32
N GLN A 146 -9.67 18.41 -8.23
CA GLN A 146 -11.12 18.50 -7.99
C GLN A 146 -11.82 17.15 -8.15
N ASN A 147 -11.11 16.12 -8.62
CA ASN A 147 -11.67 14.80 -8.89
C ASN A 147 -11.36 13.78 -7.79
N LEU A 148 -10.97 14.20 -6.57
CA LEU A 148 -10.60 13.28 -5.49
C LEU A 148 -11.68 12.22 -5.24
N ASP A 149 -12.95 12.62 -5.16
CA ASP A 149 -14.08 11.69 -4.96
C ASP A 149 -14.23 10.71 -6.13
N SER A 150 -14.05 11.18 -7.36
CA SER A 150 -14.12 10.33 -8.56
C SER A 150 -12.94 9.36 -8.64
N LEU A 151 -11.74 9.82 -8.26
CA LEU A 151 -10.53 9.01 -8.22
C LEU A 151 -10.66 7.92 -7.15
N MET A 152 -11.19 8.28 -5.97
CA MET A 152 -11.47 7.35 -4.88
C MET A 152 -12.52 6.32 -5.30
N TYR A 153 -13.64 6.75 -5.89
CA TYR A 153 -14.68 5.85 -6.38
C TYR A 153 -14.11 4.84 -7.39
N LEU A 154 -13.33 5.31 -8.38
CA LEU A 154 -12.73 4.44 -9.38
C LEU A 154 -11.70 3.48 -8.76
N SER A 155 -10.92 3.94 -7.78
CA SER A 155 -9.93 3.10 -7.09
C SER A 155 -10.60 2.00 -6.27
N VAL A 156 -11.66 2.32 -5.51
CA VAL A 156 -12.45 1.34 -4.74
C VAL A 156 -13.15 0.36 -5.68
N HIS A 157 -13.73 0.84 -6.77
CA HIS A 157 -14.36 -0.02 -7.77
C HIS A 157 -13.36 -1.01 -8.37
N SER A 158 -12.21 -0.52 -8.84
CA SER A 158 -11.13 -1.35 -9.39
C SER A 158 -10.65 -2.36 -8.35
N PHE A 159 -10.45 -1.93 -7.11
CA PHE A 159 -10.05 -2.80 -6.01
C PHE A 159 -11.04 -3.95 -5.79
N ASN A 160 -12.33 -3.65 -5.67
CA ASN A 160 -13.35 -4.69 -5.41
C ASN A 160 -13.40 -5.73 -6.53
N GLN A 161 -13.22 -5.32 -7.79
CA GLN A 161 -13.17 -6.26 -8.93
C GLN A 161 -11.92 -7.13 -8.89
N MET A 162 -10.75 -6.53 -8.62
CA MET A 162 -9.49 -7.27 -8.46
C MET A 162 -9.57 -8.26 -7.31
N ASP A 163 -10.06 -7.82 -6.17
CA ASP A 163 -10.17 -8.59 -4.93
C ASP A 163 -11.10 -9.81 -5.11
N GLN A 164 -12.25 -9.63 -5.77
CA GLN A 164 -13.10 -10.74 -6.16
C GLN A 164 -12.36 -11.72 -7.07
N TYR A 165 -11.73 -11.24 -8.14
CA TYR A 165 -10.98 -12.09 -9.06
C TYR A 165 -9.86 -12.87 -8.35
N LEU A 166 -9.08 -12.21 -7.50
CA LEU A 166 -7.97 -12.84 -6.78
C LEU A 166 -8.45 -13.94 -5.83
N ARG A 167 -9.56 -13.71 -5.11
CA ARG A 167 -10.18 -14.75 -4.27
C ARG A 167 -10.67 -15.94 -5.09
N ASP A 168 -11.39 -15.69 -6.18
CA ASP A 168 -11.92 -16.75 -7.05
C ASP A 168 -10.80 -17.61 -7.68
N ASN A 169 -9.56 -17.11 -7.68
CA ASN A 169 -8.39 -17.79 -8.22
C ASN A 169 -7.37 -18.22 -7.14
N ASN A 170 -7.76 -18.29 -5.85
CA ASN A 170 -6.87 -18.66 -4.72
C ASN A 170 -5.59 -17.81 -4.64
N ARG A 171 -5.74 -16.50 -4.82
CA ARG A 171 -4.67 -15.48 -4.71
C ARG A 171 -5.07 -14.38 -3.72
N THR A 172 -5.84 -14.73 -2.70
CA THR A 172 -6.34 -13.86 -1.62
C THR A 172 -5.21 -13.10 -0.92
N SER A 173 -4.06 -13.75 -0.75
CA SER A 173 -2.82 -13.16 -0.21
C SER A 173 -2.38 -11.87 -0.93
N LEU A 174 -2.61 -11.76 -2.24
CA LEU A 174 -2.30 -10.54 -3.00
C LEU A 174 -3.24 -9.38 -2.65
N SER A 175 -4.52 -9.69 -2.46
CA SER A 175 -5.49 -8.69 -2.01
C SER A 175 -5.14 -8.14 -0.63
N ALA A 176 -4.80 -9.03 0.30
CA ALA A 176 -4.33 -8.65 1.62
C ALA A 176 -3.10 -7.73 1.55
N LEU A 177 -2.10 -8.07 0.72
CA LEU A 177 -0.88 -7.25 0.58
C LEU A 177 -1.17 -5.86 0.01
N MET A 178 -2.08 -5.73 -0.96
CA MET A 178 -2.49 -4.43 -1.49
C MET A 178 -3.10 -3.56 -0.38
N VAL A 179 -4.01 -4.11 0.42
CA VAL A 179 -4.65 -3.39 1.55
C VAL A 179 -3.62 -2.98 2.59
N ILE A 180 -2.71 -3.89 2.98
CA ILE A 180 -1.66 -3.59 3.95
C ILE A 180 -0.72 -2.51 3.41
N GLY A 181 -0.36 -2.56 2.13
CA GLY A 181 0.47 -1.54 1.48
C GLY A 181 -0.15 -0.14 1.54
N VAL A 182 -1.45 -0.02 1.22
CA VAL A 182 -2.19 1.26 1.35
C VAL A 182 -2.19 1.75 2.80
N TRP A 183 -2.46 0.85 3.76
CA TRP A 183 -2.53 1.21 5.17
C TRP A 183 -1.18 1.66 5.73
N VAL A 184 -0.10 0.92 5.43
CA VAL A 184 1.26 1.27 5.85
C VAL A 184 1.65 2.64 5.31
N GLU A 185 1.44 2.90 4.02
CA GLU A 185 1.78 4.19 3.42
C GLU A 185 0.90 5.34 3.94
N GLY A 186 -0.41 5.11 4.10
CA GLY A 186 -1.30 6.11 4.71
C GLY A 186 -0.86 6.51 6.12
N LEU A 187 -0.50 5.53 6.95
CA LEU A 187 0.05 5.76 8.28
C LEU A 187 1.42 6.46 8.22
N TYR A 188 2.28 6.10 7.26
CA TYR A 188 3.55 6.80 7.04
C TYR A 188 3.34 8.30 6.86
N LEU A 189 2.49 8.66 5.88
CA LEU A 189 2.23 10.02 5.46
C LEU A 189 1.67 10.82 6.63
N ALA A 190 0.66 10.28 7.33
CA ALA A 190 0.10 10.89 8.52
C ALA A 190 1.17 11.16 9.60
N THR A 191 2.08 10.20 9.85
CA THR A 191 3.15 10.40 10.82
C THR A 191 4.20 11.40 10.38
N GLN A 192 4.46 11.58 9.08
CA GLN A 192 5.34 12.63 8.59
C GLN A 192 4.71 14.01 8.78
N VAL A 193 3.42 14.12 8.50
CA VAL A 193 2.64 15.35 8.71
C VAL A 193 2.68 15.76 10.20
N VAL A 194 2.42 14.84 11.14
CA VAL A 194 2.53 15.13 12.60
C VAL A 194 3.94 15.56 13.01
N LYS A 195 4.98 14.94 12.43
CA LYS A 195 6.35 15.30 12.78
C LYS A 195 6.69 16.73 12.35
N GLU A 196 6.14 17.18 11.23
CA GLU A 196 6.34 18.53 10.71
C GLU A 196 5.46 19.55 11.44
N ALA A 197 4.18 19.23 11.63
CA ALA A 197 3.22 20.05 12.36
C ALA A 197 2.47 19.18 13.38
N PRO A 198 2.93 19.12 14.64
CA PRO A 198 2.26 18.37 15.69
C PRO A 198 0.82 18.86 15.88
N HIS A 199 -0.14 17.94 15.77
CA HIS A 199 -1.57 18.24 15.91
C HIS A 199 -2.25 17.15 16.77
N PRO A 200 -2.96 17.51 17.86
CA PRO A 200 -3.57 16.54 18.78
C PRO A 200 -4.53 15.56 18.08
N ASP A 201 -5.48 16.10 17.30
CA ASP A 201 -6.50 15.28 16.64
C ASP A 201 -5.88 14.29 15.64
N LEU A 202 -4.82 14.70 14.94
CA LEU A 202 -4.09 13.85 14.00
C LEU A 202 -3.30 12.76 14.75
N SER A 203 -2.75 13.11 15.92
CA SER A 203 -2.03 12.15 16.76
C SER A 203 -2.99 11.11 17.35
N GLU A 204 -4.19 11.52 17.75
CA GLU A 204 -5.25 10.64 18.20
C GLU A 204 -5.72 9.71 17.07
N ARG A 205 -5.98 10.26 15.87
CA ARG A 205 -6.38 9.47 14.70
C ARG A 205 -5.33 8.44 14.27
N ILE A 206 -4.05 8.79 14.42
CA ILE A 206 -2.93 7.85 14.23
C ILE A 206 -2.96 6.75 15.29
N GLY A 207 -3.20 7.09 16.56
CA GLY A 207 -3.28 6.10 17.65
C GLY A 207 -4.42 5.09 17.46
N GLU A 208 -5.57 5.54 16.98
CA GLU A 208 -6.72 4.66 16.68
C GLU A 208 -6.44 3.65 15.56
N GLN A 209 -5.43 3.89 14.71
CA GLN A 209 -5.00 2.92 13.70
C GLN A 209 -4.51 1.61 14.32
N LYS A 210 -4.22 1.57 15.63
CA LYS A 210 -3.94 0.33 16.37
C LYS A 210 -5.05 -0.72 16.22
N ILE A 211 -6.31 -0.30 16.19
CA ILE A 211 -7.47 -1.20 16.02
C ILE A 211 -7.43 -1.85 14.62
N ILE A 212 -7.05 -1.08 13.60
CA ILE A 212 -6.91 -1.59 12.23
C ILE A 212 -5.69 -2.51 12.14
N LEU A 213 -4.56 -2.13 12.77
CA LEU A 213 -3.35 -2.95 12.82
C LEU A 213 -3.60 -4.34 13.43
N GLU A 214 -4.35 -4.43 14.52
CA GLU A 214 -4.72 -5.71 15.12
C GLU A 214 -5.49 -6.63 14.14
N LYS A 215 -6.39 -6.06 13.32
CA LYS A 215 -7.08 -6.81 12.27
C LYS A 215 -6.13 -7.24 11.14
N LEU A 216 -5.20 -6.37 10.75
CA LEU A 216 -4.21 -6.70 9.72
C LEU A 216 -3.26 -7.81 10.19
N ILE A 217 -2.88 -7.83 11.47
CA ILE A 217 -2.06 -8.90 12.06
C ILE A 217 -2.77 -10.25 11.90
N ILE A 218 -4.06 -10.35 12.25
CA ILE A 218 -4.85 -11.58 12.09
C ILE A 218 -4.88 -12.07 10.64
N ILE A 219 -4.97 -11.15 9.67
CA ILE A 219 -4.91 -11.48 8.24
C ILE A 219 -3.55 -12.05 7.87
N VAL A 220 -2.46 -11.36 8.24
CA VAL A 220 -1.09 -11.76 7.88
C VAL A 220 -0.72 -13.08 8.54
N GLU A 221 -1.21 -13.35 9.75
CA GLU A 221 -1.05 -14.63 10.45
C GLU A 221 -1.55 -15.82 9.62
N ASN A 222 -2.67 -15.66 8.91
CA ASN A 222 -3.21 -16.72 8.05
C ASN A 222 -2.22 -17.16 6.96
N PHE A 223 -1.35 -16.25 6.52
CA PHE A 223 -0.36 -16.48 5.47
C PHE A 223 1.06 -16.72 6.01
N SER A 224 1.26 -16.76 7.34
CA SER A 224 2.56 -16.76 8.01
C SER A 224 3.47 -17.97 7.73
N LYS A 225 2.96 -19.03 7.07
CA LYS A 225 3.80 -20.13 6.56
C LYS A 225 4.72 -19.66 5.43
N ASP A 226 4.33 -18.63 4.68
CA ASP A 226 5.20 -17.96 3.72
C ASP A 226 6.21 -17.08 4.47
N LYS A 227 7.49 -17.17 4.07
CA LYS A 227 8.59 -16.47 4.76
C LYS A 227 8.45 -14.95 4.69
N GLN A 228 7.95 -14.40 3.58
CA GLN A 228 7.76 -12.96 3.42
C GLN A 228 6.61 -12.47 4.30
N PHE A 229 5.54 -13.25 4.43
CA PHE A 229 4.46 -12.96 5.37
C PHE A 229 4.89 -13.10 6.83
N ALA A 230 5.73 -14.08 7.17
CA ALA A 230 6.29 -14.19 8.52
C ALA A 230 7.11 -12.96 8.92
N VAL A 231 7.93 -12.44 8.00
CA VAL A 231 8.69 -11.20 8.23
C VAL A 231 7.76 -9.99 8.36
N LEU A 232 6.75 -9.88 7.49
CA LEU A 232 5.76 -8.80 7.58
C LEU A 232 5.01 -8.84 8.92
N LEU A 233 4.61 -10.04 9.37
CA LEU A 233 3.94 -10.25 10.64
C LEU A 233 4.79 -9.78 11.82
N GLU A 234 6.09 -10.08 11.82
CA GLU A 234 7.01 -9.62 12.86
C GLU A 234 7.07 -8.08 12.91
N GLU A 235 7.14 -7.42 11.76
CA GLU A 235 7.18 -5.96 11.69
C GLU A 235 5.85 -5.31 12.12
N LEU A 236 4.71 -5.89 11.75
CA LEU A 236 3.39 -5.41 12.20
C LEU A 236 3.21 -5.58 13.72
N ASN A 237 3.67 -6.68 14.30
CA ASN A 237 3.65 -6.88 15.75
C ASN A 237 4.52 -5.86 16.48
N LYS A 238 5.75 -5.62 15.99
CA LYS A 238 6.61 -4.54 16.53
C LYS A 238 5.92 -3.19 16.45
N LEU A 239 5.22 -2.89 15.36
CA LEU A 239 4.49 -1.63 15.22
C LEU A 239 3.36 -1.53 16.26
N ALA A 240 2.64 -2.63 16.54
CA ALA A 240 1.52 -2.66 17.50
C ALA A 240 1.95 -2.41 18.95
N GLU A 241 3.15 -2.83 19.31
CA GLU A 241 3.76 -2.54 20.62
C GLU A 241 4.12 -1.05 20.79
N ASN A 242 4.30 -0.32 19.69
CA ASN A 242 4.84 1.05 19.66
C ASN A 242 3.82 2.13 19.21
N LEU A 243 2.61 1.73 18.83
CA LEU A 243 1.43 2.57 18.58
C LEU A 243 0.65 2.79 19.88
#